data_AF-A0A8E0FQM2-F1
#
_entry.id   AF-A0A8E0FQM2-F1
#
_cell.length_a   1.000
_cell.length_b   1.000
_cell.length_c   1.000
_cell.angle_alpha   90.00
_cell.angle_beta   90.00
_cell.angle_gamma   90.00
#
_symmetry.space_group_name_H-M   'P 1'
#
loop_
_entity.id
_entity.type
_entity.pdbx_description
1 polymer ?
#
loop_
_entity_poly.entity_id
_entity_poly.type
_entity_poly.pdbx_seq_one_letter_code
_entity_poly.pdbx_strand_id
1 'polypeptide(L)'
;MVEGSNICDIGHRDWAPVPLLSSFISDCLEKGRDITDGGARYNFSGVQGIGIANLSDSLHALKGMVFEQQRLSFDELLSVLKANFATPEGEKVRARLINRFEKYGNDIDEVDNISAELLRHYCKEVEKYQNPRGGYFTPGSYTVSAHVPLGSVVGATPDGRFAGEQLADGGLSPMLGQDAQGPTAVLKSVSKLDNTLLSNGTLLNVKFTPATLEGEAGLRKLADFLRAFTQLKLQHIQFNVVNADTLREAQQRPQDYAGLVVRVAGYSAFFVELSKEIQDDIIRRTAHQL
;
A
#
# COMPACT_ATOMS: atom_id res chain seq x y z
N MET A 1 13.87 -10.27 8.59
CA MET A 1 12.49 -10.66 8.19
C MET A 1 12.41 -12.17 7.96
N VAL A 2 13.09 -12.71 6.94
CA VAL A 2 13.10 -14.16 6.61
C VAL A 2 13.39 -15.04 7.83
N GLU A 3 14.43 -14.74 8.60
CA GLU A 3 14.78 -15.48 9.82
C GLU A 3 13.62 -15.53 10.83
N GLY A 4 13.00 -14.38 11.11
CA GLY A 4 11.84 -14.30 12.00
C GLY A 4 10.64 -15.11 11.49
N SER A 5 10.35 -15.04 10.18
CA SER A 5 9.31 -15.85 9.55
C SER A 5 9.61 -17.35 9.66
N ASN A 6 10.86 -17.75 9.46
CA ASN A 6 11.28 -19.15 9.56
C ASN A 6 11.18 -19.69 10.99
N ILE A 7 11.51 -18.88 12.00
CA ILE A 7 11.31 -19.23 13.42
C ILE A 7 9.82 -19.50 13.68
N CYS A 8 8.92 -18.65 13.17
CA CYS A 8 7.48 -18.87 13.29
C CYS A 8 7.01 -20.13 12.56
N ASP A 9 7.50 -20.39 11.34
CA ASP A 9 7.15 -21.59 10.57
C ASP A 9 7.58 -22.87 11.30
N ILE A 10 8.80 -22.91 11.85
CA ILE A 10 9.30 -24.01 12.68
C ILE A 10 8.43 -24.20 13.93
N GLY A 11 8.06 -23.11 14.58
CA GLY A 11 7.15 -23.14 15.73
C GLY A 11 5.79 -23.77 15.41
N HIS A 12 5.19 -23.43 14.27
CA HIS A 12 3.93 -24.04 13.83
C HIS A 12 4.07 -25.52 13.53
N ARG A 13 5.16 -25.92 12.86
CA ARG A 13 5.46 -27.33 12.59
C ARG A 13 5.54 -28.15 13.87
N ASP A 14 6.32 -27.66 14.84
CA ASP A 14 6.67 -28.43 16.03
C ASP A 14 5.54 -28.45 17.07
N TRP A 15 4.74 -27.37 17.15
CA TRP A 15 3.80 -27.16 18.25
C TRP A 15 2.33 -27.02 17.84
N ALA A 16 2.03 -26.78 16.55
CA ALA A 16 0.68 -26.53 16.08
C ALA A 16 0.37 -27.17 14.71
N PRO A 17 0.62 -28.49 14.51
CA PRO A 17 0.19 -29.18 13.30
C PRO A 17 -1.34 -29.16 13.17
N VAL A 18 -1.84 -29.15 11.93
CA VAL A 18 -3.27 -28.98 11.63
C VAL A 18 -3.80 -30.15 10.77
N PRO A 19 -3.88 -31.38 11.33
CA PRO A 19 -4.16 -32.59 10.57
C PRO A 19 -5.52 -32.56 9.84
N LEU A 20 -6.52 -31.88 10.41
CA LEU A 20 -7.81 -31.72 9.74
C LEU A 20 -7.70 -30.84 8.49
N LEU A 21 -6.94 -29.75 8.52
CA LEU A 21 -6.71 -28.94 7.31
C LEU A 21 -5.90 -29.75 6.31
N SER A 22 -4.84 -30.41 6.77
CA SER A 22 -3.96 -31.23 5.93
C SER A 22 -4.71 -32.33 5.17
N SER A 23 -5.78 -32.90 5.72
CA SER A 23 -6.57 -33.93 5.01
C SER A 23 -7.34 -33.39 3.79
N PHE A 24 -7.56 -32.07 3.71
CA PHE A 24 -8.20 -31.40 2.58
C PHE A 24 -7.21 -30.77 1.59
N ILE A 25 -5.90 -30.88 1.84
CA ILE A 25 -4.86 -30.28 1.00
C ILE A 25 -4.18 -31.37 0.19
N SER A 26 -4.10 -31.17 -1.13
CA SER A 26 -3.47 -32.12 -2.04
C SER A 26 -2.03 -32.44 -1.62
N ASP A 27 -1.69 -33.72 -1.76
CA ASP A 27 -0.39 -34.33 -1.48
C ASP A 27 -0.02 -34.46 0.01
N CYS A 28 -0.71 -33.81 0.95
CA CYS A 28 -0.45 -33.98 2.38
C CYS A 28 -0.69 -35.42 2.85
N LEU A 29 -1.83 -36.01 2.46
CA LEU A 29 -2.18 -37.40 2.78
C LEU A 29 -1.24 -38.40 2.10
N GLU A 30 -0.93 -38.18 0.81
CA GLU A 30 -0.03 -39.05 0.04
C GLU A 30 1.40 -39.05 0.61
N LYS A 31 1.90 -37.88 1.03
CA LYS A 31 3.23 -37.74 1.65
C LYS A 31 3.25 -38.12 3.12
N GLY A 32 2.09 -38.29 3.77
CA GLY A 32 1.99 -38.48 5.21
C GLY A 32 2.58 -37.33 6.03
N ARG A 33 2.46 -36.09 5.54
CA ARG A 33 3.03 -34.88 6.16
C ARG A 33 1.97 -33.81 6.36
N ASP A 34 2.04 -33.12 7.49
CA ASP A 34 1.18 -31.95 7.76
C ASP A 34 1.55 -30.78 6.83
N ILE A 35 0.61 -29.90 6.55
CA ILE A 35 0.87 -28.68 5.76
C ILE A 35 1.91 -27.78 6.43
N THR A 36 1.98 -27.73 7.77
CA THR A 36 3.00 -26.95 8.48
C THR A 36 4.42 -27.53 8.31
N ASP A 37 4.53 -28.79 7.93
CA ASP A 37 5.79 -29.50 7.62
C ASP A 37 6.02 -29.71 6.10
N GLY A 38 5.32 -28.92 5.26
CA GLY A 38 5.51 -28.95 3.81
C GLY A 38 4.80 -30.11 3.09
N GLY A 39 3.72 -30.66 3.66
CA GLY A 39 2.89 -31.67 3.00
C GLY A 39 2.25 -31.19 1.68
N ALA A 40 1.97 -29.89 1.55
CA ALA A 40 1.31 -29.34 0.37
C ALA A 40 2.16 -29.47 -0.91
N ARG A 41 1.50 -29.44 -2.07
CA ARG A 41 2.16 -29.41 -3.40
C ARG A 41 3.06 -28.19 -3.58
N TYR A 42 2.61 -27.03 -3.13
CA TYR A 42 3.30 -25.75 -3.25
C TYR A 42 3.37 -25.09 -1.87
N ASN A 43 4.56 -24.62 -1.48
CA ASN A 43 4.82 -24.08 -0.15
C ASN A 43 5.45 -22.68 -0.27
N PHE A 44 4.66 -21.63 -0.11
CA PHE A 44 5.16 -20.25 -0.19
C PHE A 44 5.20 -19.58 1.17
N SER A 45 6.05 -18.55 1.29
CA SER A 45 6.03 -17.61 2.42
C SER A 45 5.95 -16.19 1.87
N GLY A 46 4.76 -15.60 1.96
CA GLY A 46 4.48 -14.25 1.45
C GLY A 46 4.98 -13.17 2.39
N VAL A 47 5.75 -12.20 1.87
CA VAL A 47 6.21 -11.04 2.63
C VAL A 47 5.80 -9.74 1.95
N GLN A 48 5.43 -8.72 2.73
CA GLN A 48 4.81 -7.50 2.18
C GLN A 48 5.76 -6.30 2.20
N GLY A 49 5.89 -5.65 1.04
CA GLY A 49 6.48 -4.33 0.91
C GLY A 49 5.43 -3.24 1.15
N ILE A 50 5.70 -2.33 2.08
CA ILE A 50 4.79 -1.25 2.50
C ILE A 50 5.52 0.10 2.41
N GLY A 51 4.82 1.14 1.92
CA GLY A 51 5.34 2.51 1.86
C GLY A 51 6.13 2.85 0.61
N ILE A 52 5.88 2.17 -0.52
CA ILE A 52 6.62 2.42 -1.78
C ILE A 52 6.42 3.85 -2.30
N ALA A 53 5.20 4.40 -2.19
CA ALA A 53 4.93 5.79 -2.56
C ALA A 53 5.73 6.77 -1.70
N ASN A 54 5.70 6.59 -0.37
CA ASN A 54 6.47 7.42 0.56
C ASN A 54 7.96 7.37 0.26
N LEU A 55 8.50 6.18 0.01
CA LEU A 55 9.91 6.00 -0.30
C LEU A 55 10.29 6.69 -1.61
N SER A 56 9.47 6.54 -2.65
CA SER A 56 9.72 7.15 -3.96
C SER A 56 9.70 8.67 -3.89
N ASP A 57 8.62 9.24 -3.35
CA ASP A 57 8.44 10.68 -3.21
C ASP A 57 9.55 11.28 -2.33
N SER A 58 9.95 10.56 -1.27
CA SER A 58 11.03 10.99 -0.39
C SER A 58 12.38 11.03 -1.12
N LEU A 59 12.72 10.01 -1.89
CA LEU A 59 13.99 9.96 -2.61
C LEU A 59 14.03 10.97 -3.75
N HIS A 60 12.91 11.17 -4.46
CA HIS A 60 12.80 12.21 -5.49
C HIS A 60 13.00 13.61 -4.89
N ALA A 61 12.31 13.93 -3.79
CA ALA A 61 12.43 15.22 -3.13
C ALA A 61 13.83 15.44 -2.50
N LEU A 62 14.43 14.38 -1.93
CA LEU A 62 15.78 14.42 -1.37
C LEU A 62 16.82 14.66 -2.47
N LYS A 63 16.76 13.91 -3.58
CA LYS A 63 17.61 14.10 -4.76
C LYS A 63 17.56 15.56 -5.22
N GLY A 64 16.36 16.06 -5.43
CA GLY A 64 16.13 17.41 -5.92
C GLY A 64 16.58 18.51 -4.95
N MET A 65 16.25 18.42 -3.66
CA MET A 65 16.63 19.47 -2.71
C MET A 65 18.11 19.49 -2.36
N VAL A 66 18.72 18.32 -2.15
CA VAL A 66 20.07 18.20 -1.59
C VAL A 66 21.13 18.19 -2.68
N PHE A 67 20.89 17.41 -3.75
CA PHE A 67 21.93 17.15 -4.74
C PHE A 67 21.79 18.05 -5.98
N GLU A 68 20.57 18.29 -6.46
CA GLU A 68 20.36 19.05 -7.71
C GLU A 68 20.26 20.55 -7.46
N GLN A 69 19.33 20.97 -6.60
CA GLN A 69 19.09 22.38 -6.30
C GLN A 69 20.00 22.93 -5.19
N GLN A 70 20.63 22.03 -4.42
CA GLN A 70 21.51 22.35 -3.28
C GLN A 70 20.91 23.40 -2.33
N ARG A 71 19.59 23.32 -2.10
CA ARG A 71 18.86 24.27 -1.24
C ARG A 71 19.08 24.00 0.26
N LEU A 72 19.33 22.75 0.61
CA LEU A 72 19.72 22.31 1.94
C LEU A 72 20.85 21.30 1.79
N SER A 73 21.77 21.31 2.73
CA SER A 73 22.65 20.17 2.98
C SER A 73 21.85 18.97 3.51
N PHE A 74 22.44 17.79 3.45
CA PHE A 74 21.85 16.58 4.01
C PHE A 74 21.60 16.71 5.52
N ASP A 75 22.54 17.32 6.26
CA ASP A 75 22.43 17.51 7.72
C ASP A 75 21.33 18.50 8.10
N GLU A 76 21.11 19.55 7.30
CA GLU A 76 20.01 20.48 7.50
C GLU A 76 18.66 19.79 7.26
N LEU A 77 18.52 19.03 6.16
CA LEU A 77 17.30 18.26 5.91
C LEU A 77 17.04 17.26 7.04
N LEU A 78 18.06 16.52 7.49
CA LEU A 78 17.94 15.58 8.59
C LEU A 78 17.51 16.28 9.89
N SER A 79 18.04 17.47 10.16
CA SER A 79 17.68 18.26 11.34
C SER A 79 16.22 18.71 11.29
N VAL A 80 15.74 19.14 10.12
CA VAL A 80 14.33 19.50 9.89
C VAL A 80 13.40 18.29 10.12
N LEU A 81 13.77 17.11 9.61
CA LEU A 81 12.99 15.88 9.79
C LEU A 81 12.96 15.42 11.25
N LYS A 82 14.10 15.47 11.95
CA LYS A 82 14.16 15.13 13.39
C LYS A 82 13.31 16.07 14.25
N ALA A 83 13.22 17.34 13.86
CA ALA A 83 12.34 18.32 14.49
C ALA A 83 10.86 18.17 14.06
N ASN A 84 10.52 17.16 13.26
CA ASN A 84 9.18 16.93 12.72
C ASN A 84 8.58 18.18 12.03
N PHE A 85 9.42 18.95 11.34
CA PHE A 85 9.06 20.22 10.71
C PHE A 85 8.52 21.31 11.66
N ALA A 86 8.69 21.19 12.98
CA ALA A 86 8.08 22.06 13.99
C ALA A 86 8.66 23.49 14.08
N THR A 87 9.68 23.82 13.29
CA THR A 87 10.26 25.17 13.26
C THR A 87 9.67 25.97 12.10
N PRO A 88 9.67 27.33 12.15
CA PRO A 88 9.18 28.14 11.04
C PRO A 88 9.88 27.85 9.70
N GLU A 89 11.17 27.51 9.73
CA GLU A 89 11.89 27.08 8.54
C GLU A 89 11.54 25.64 8.15
N GLY A 90 11.34 24.75 9.12
CA GLY A 90 10.86 23.39 8.89
C GLY A 90 9.50 23.36 8.19
N GLU A 91 8.57 24.23 8.57
CA GLU A 91 7.26 24.38 7.91
C GLU A 91 7.40 24.81 6.45
N LYS A 92 8.29 25.77 6.15
CA LYS A 92 8.58 26.21 4.77
C LYS A 92 9.22 25.10 3.95
N VAL A 93 10.14 24.35 4.56
CA VAL A 93 10.77 23.19 3.93
C VAL A 93 9.73 22.13 3.62
N ARG A 94 8.87 21.78 4.57
CA ARG A 94 7.77 20.83 4.37
C ARG A 94 6.84 21.26 3.24
N ALA A 95 6.41 22.52 3.23
CA ALA A 95 5.58 23.06 2.17
C ALA A 95 6.26 22.95 0.79
N ARG A 96 7.58 23.12 0.72
CA ARG A 96 8.34 22.91 -0.51
C ARG A 96 8.42 21.43 -0.91
N LEU A 97 8.71 20.53 0.03
CA LEU A 97 8.75 19.08 -0.20
C LEU A 97 7.44 18.55 -0.78
N ILE A 98 6.30 19.09 -0.33
CA ILE A 98 4.97 18.69 -0.80
C ILE A 98 4.66 19.32 -2.17
N ASN A 99 4.89 20.62 -2.35
CA ASN A 99 4.31 21.37 -3.48
C ASN A 99 5.28 21.63 -4.65
N ARG A 100 6.58 21.32 -4.50
CA ARG A 100 7.62 21.64 -5.51
C ARG A 100 8.31 20.41 -6.08
N PHE A 101 7.90 19.22 -5.67
CA PHE A 101 8.40 17.95 -6.18
C PHE A 101 7.23 17.13 -6.66
N GLU A 102 7.45 16.46 -7.79
CA GLU A 102 6.46 15.57 -8.35
C GLU A 102 6.24 14.35 -7.46
N LYS A 103 5.05 13.77 -7.56
CA LYS A 103 4.60 12.68 -6.68
C LYS A 103 4.21 11.46 -7.50
N TYR A 104 4.54 10.29 -6.99
CA TYR A 104 4.12 9.00 -7.53
C TYR A 104 2.59 8.94 -7.65
N GLY A 105 2.09 8.39 -8.76
CA GLY A 105 0.65 8.31 -9.04
C GLY A 105 0.12 9.35 -10.04
N ASN A 106 1.01 10.15 -10.64
CA ASN A 106 0.65 11.23 -11.57
C ASN A 106 1.13 11.02 -13.01
N ASP A 107 1.54 9.80 -13.38
CA ASP A 107 2.15 9.44 -14.67
C ASP A 107 3.43 10.22 -14.97
N ILE A 108 4.33 10.35 -14.00
CA ILE A 108 5.58 11.10 -14.11
C ILE A 108 6.76 10.12 -14.02
N ASP A 109 7.42 9.89 -15.15
CA ASP A 109 8.46 8.86 -15.28
C ASP A 109 9.59 9.00 -14.27
N GLU A 110 10.02 10.22 -13.92
CA GLU A 110 11.14 10.40 -13.00
C GLU A 110 10.85 9.83 -11.61
N VAL A 111 9.68 10.12 -11.02
CA VAL A 111 9.30 9.62 -9.69
C VAL A 111 8.74 8.20 -9.75
N ASP A 112 8.09 7.81 -10.85
CA ASP A 112 7.55 6.45 -11.00
C ASP A 112 8.66 5.42 -11.24
N ASN A 113 9.76 5.78 -11.92
CA ASN A 113 10.86 4.85 -12.13
C ASN A 113 11.67 4.60 -10.86
N ILE A 114 11.75 5.58 -9.94
CA ILE A 114 12.33 5.37 -8.61
C ILE A 114 11.57 4.28 -7.86
N SER A 115 10.23 4.33 -7.84
CA SER A 115 9.43 3.29 -7.19
C SER A 115 9.57 1.94 -7.89
N ALA A 116 9.61 1.92 -9.23
CA ALA A 116 9.79 0.69 -10.00
C ALA A 116 11.13 -0.01 -9.69
N GLU A 117 12.23 0.74 -9.63
CA GLU A 117 13.56 0.21 -9.34
C GLU A 117 13.66 -0.36 -7.92
N LEU A 118 13.17 0.38 -6.92
CA LEU A 118 13.23 -0.02 -5.52
C LEU A 118 12.35 -1.23 -5.23
N LEU A 119 11.14 -1.25 -5.80
CA LEU A 119 10.22 -2.37 -5.65
C LEU A 119 10.78 -3.62 -6.33
N ARG A 120 11.40 -3.48 -7.51
CA ARG A 120 12.10 -4.59 -8.18
C ARG A 120 13.25 -5.11 -7.32
N HIS A 121 14.06 -4.22 -6.73
CA HIS A 121 15.14 -4.62 -5.82
C HIS A 121 14.60 -5.43 -4.63
N TYR A 122 13.56 -4.93 -3.97
CA TYR A 122 12.87 -5.65 -2.90
C TYR A 122 12.41 -7.05 -3.36
N CYS A 123 11.72 -7.15 -4.49
CA CYS A 123 11.21 -8.42 -4.98
C CYS A 123 12.33 -9.41 -5.28
N LYS A 124 13.38 -8.97 -5.98
CA LYS A 124 14.52 -9.81 -6.35
C LYS A 124 15.35 -10.24 -5.15
N GLU A 125 15.35 -9.46 -4.08
CA GLU A 125 15.97 -9.88 -2.83
C GLU A 125 15.14 -10.97 -2.16
N VAL A 126 13.82 -10.79 -2.02
CA VAL A 126 12.91 -11.75 -1.39
C VAL A 126 12.93 -13.13 -2.07
N GLU A 127 12.92 -13.17 -3.40
CA GLU A 127 12.89 -14.42 -4.20
C GLU A 127 14.09 -15.34 -3.98
N LYS A 128 15.18 -14.86 -3.36
CA LYS A 128 16.39 -15.66 -3.09
C LYS A 128 16.22 -16.63 -1.93
N TYR A 129 15.21 -16.44 -1.09
CA TYR A 129 15.09 -17.14 0.18
C TYR A 129 14.11 -18.32 0.09
N GLN A 130 14.43 -19.40 0.80
CA GLN A 130 13.58 -20.58 0.95
C GLN A 130 12.98 -20.65 2.36
N ASN A 131 11.81 -21.27 2.49
CA ASN A 131 11.13 -21.50 3.76
C ASN A 131 11.35 -22.94 4.28
N PRO A 132 11.14 -23.20 5.59
CA PRO A 132 11.35 -24.51 6.19
C PRO A 132 10.44 -25.61 5.63
N ARG A 133 9.35 -25.25 4.96
CA ARG A 133 8.42 -26.16 4.29
C ARG A 133 8.91 -26.63 2.90
N GLY A 134 10.12 -26.23 2.49
CA GLY A 134 10.74 -26.66 1.25
C GLY A 134 10.29 -25.90 0.00
N GLY A 135 9.74 -24.69 0.14
CA GLY A 135 9.49 -23.80 -0.98
C GLY A 135 10.09 -22.42 -0.78
N TYR A 136 9.50 -21.39 -1.41
CA TYR A 136 10.15 -20.10 -1.62
C TYR A 136 9.42 -18.95 -0.95
N PHE A 137 10.17 -17.91 -0.58
CA PHE A 137 9.59 -16.63 -0.24
C PHE A 137 9.12 -15.92 -1.51
N THR A 138 7.93 -15.32 -1.43
CA THR A 138 7.32 -14.59 -2.54
C THR A 138 6.97 -13.17 -2.09
N PRO A 139 7.36 -12.13 -2.84
CA PRO A 139 7.07 -10.76 -2.47
C PRO A 139 5.61 -10.42 -2.83
N GLY A 140 5.00 -9.61 -1.97
CA GLY A 140 3.72 -8.96 -2.23
C GLY A 140 3.77 -7.50 -1.80
N SER A 141 2.73 -6.76 -2.17
CA SER A 141 2.57 -5.37 -1.72
C SER A 141 1.11 -5.07 -1.50
N TYR A 142 0.68 -5.30 -0.26
CA TYR A 142 -0.62 -4.90 0.28
C TYR A 142 -0.48 -4.67 1.79
N THR A 143 -1.32 -3.81 2.36
CA THR A 143 -1.15 -3.34 3.75
C THR A 143 -2.15 -3.92 4.74
N VAL A 144 -3.31 -4.41 4.28
CA VAL A 144 -4.49 -4.64 5.16
C VAL A 144 -4.84 -3.34 5.89
N SER A 145 -4.45 -3.19 7.14
CA SER A 145 -4.54 -1.94 7.91
C SER A 145 -3.18 -1.52 8.49
N ALA A 146 -2.11 -2.26 8.18
CA ALA A 146 -0.80 -2.12 8.80
C ALA A 146 -0.06 -0.82 8.43
N HIS A 147 -0.45 -0.13 7.35
CA HIS A 147 0.14 1.16 6.98
C HIS A 147 -0.05 2.23 8.05
N VAL A 148 -1.10 2.12 8.87
CA VAL A 148 -1.34 3.03 10.01
C VAL A 148 -0.41 2.73 11.20
N PRO A 149 -0.39 1.53 11.81
CA PRO A 149 0.51 1.23 12.93
C PRO A 149 1.99 1.18 12.51
N LEU A 150 2.32 0.85 11.26
CA LEU A 150 3.70 0.98 10.79
C LEU A 150 4.08 2.45 10.62
N GLY A 151 3.17 3.31 10.14
CA GLY A 151 3.39 4.74 10.07
C GLY A 151 3.58 5.39 11.45
N SER A 152 2.89 4.91 12.48
CA SER A 152 2.96 5.48 13.83
C SER A 152 4.35 5.39 14.47
N VAL A 153 5.17 4.43 14.02
CA VAL A 153 6.56 4.23 14.47
C VAL A 153 7.62 4.76 13.50
N VAL A 154 7.21 5.45 12.44
CA VAL A 154 8.11 6.06 11.44
C VAL A 154 8.19 7.57 11.67
N GLY A 155 9.42 8.09 11.72
CA GLY A 155 9.70 9.53 11.83
C GLY A 155 9.21 10.34 10.62
N ALA A 156 9.43 11.64 10.63
CA ALA A 156 9.09 12.50 9.49
C ALA A 156 9.91 12.10 8.26
N THR A 157 9.32 12.17 7.07
CA THR A 157 9.96 11.71 5.83
C THR A 157 10.07 12.83 4.79
N PRO A 158 11.08 12.79 3.89
CA PRO A 158 11.30 13.83 2.87
C PRO A 158 10.15 14.01 1.87
N ASP A 159 9.18 13.10 1.80
CA ASP A 159 7.93 13.30 1.05
C ASP A 159 7.03 14.40 1.65
N GLY A 160 7.33 14.87 2.88
CA GLY A 160 6.60 15.88 3.61
C GLY A 160 5.63 15.30 4.66
N ARG A 161 5.58 13.98 4.82
CA ARG A 161 4.78 13.31 5.86
C ARG A 161 5.37 13.55 7.25
N PHE A 162 4.52 13.87 8.22
CA PHE A 162 4.94 14.05 9.62
C PHE A 162 5.26 12.71 10.28
N ALA A 163 6.07 12.76 11.34
CA ALA A 163 6.32 11.63 12.22
C ALA A 163 5.01 11.11 12.81
N GLY A 164 4.84 9.79 12.79
CA GLY A 164 3.66 9.12 13.33
C GLY A 164 2.42 9.13 12.43
N GLU A 165 2.44 9.84 11.29
CA GLU A 165 1.35 9.73 10.30
C GLU A 165 1.37 8.37 9.59
N GLN A 166 0.24 7.96 9.01
CA GLN A 166 0.17 6.72 8.25
C GLN A 166 1.13 6.73 7.04
N LEU A 167 1.51 5.54 6.59
CA LEU A 167 2.10 5.36 5.26
C LEU A 167 1.00 5.25 4.20
N ALA A 168 1.40 5.26 2.92
CA ALA A 168 0.48 5.00 1.82
C ALA A 168 -0.24 3.66 1.99
N ASP A 169 -1.54 3.66 1.67
CA ASP A 169 -2.40 2.50 1.83
C ASP A 169 -2.24 1.54 0.63
N GLY A 170 -2.89 0.38 0.74
CA GLY A 170 -3.04 -0.53 -0.39
C GLY A 170 -1.76 -1.19 -0.90
N GLY A 171 -0.57 -0.79 -0.47
CA GLY A 171 0.69 -1.34 -0.96
C GLY A 171 1.21 -0.57 -2.17
N LEU A 172 0.42 -0.47 -3.25
CA LEU A 172 0.80 0.26 -4.47
C LEU A 172 0.06 1.59 -4.68
N SER A 173 -0.86 1.97 -3.79
CA SER A 173 -1.56 3.25 -3.90
C SER A 173 -0.59 4.42 -3.78
N PRO A 174 -0.86 5.54 -4.48
CA PRO A 174 -0.24 6.82 -4.19
C PRO A 174 -0.46 7.27 -2.74
N MET A 175 0.39 8.17 -2.25
CA MET A 175 0.15 8.78 -0.95
C MET A 175 -1.11 9.66 -1.00
N LEU A 176 -1.89 9.66 0.09
CA LEU A 176 -3.16 10.38 0.17
C LEU A 176 -3.03 11.86 -0.28
N GLY A 177 -3.90 12.26 -1.20
CA GLY A 177 -3.97 13.62 -1.72
C GLY A 177 -2.80 14.02 -2.64
N GLN A 178 -1.89 13.11 -3.00
CA GLN A 178 -0.77 13.40 -3.89
C GLN A 178 -1.05 13.02 -5.36
N ASP A 179 -2.08 12.21 -5.61
CA ASP A 179 -2.57 11.77 -6.91
C ASP A 179 -3.57 12.76 -7.54
N ALA A 180 -3.04 13.85 -8.08
CA ALA A 180 -3.79 14.97 -8.61
C ALA A 180 -4.20 14.85 -10.10
N GLN A 181 -3.56 13.98 -10.87
CA GLN A 181 -3.79 13.83 -12.32
C GLN A 181 -4.90 12.82 -12.69
N GLY A 182 -5.70 12.41 -11.71
CA GLY A 182 -6.85 11.54 -11.92
C GLY A 182 -6.52 10.04 -12.00
N PRO A 183 -7.54 9.18 -12.04
CA PRO A 183 -7.39 7.75 -11.81
C PRO A 183 -6.65 7.04 -12.95
N THR A 184 -6.73 7.55 -14.18
CA THR A 184 -5.97 7.02 -15.32
C THR A 184 -4.46 7.22 -15.15
N ALA A 185 -4.04 8.37 -14.61
CA ALA A 185 -2.63 8.64 -14.31
C ALA A 185 -2.12 7.68 -13.22
N VAL A 186 -2.95 7.41 -12.21
CA VAL A 186 -2.65 6.41 -11.17
C VAL A 186 -2.42 5.03 -11.80
N LEU A 187 -3.31 4.56 -12.68
CA LEU A 187 -3.12 3.26 -13.34
C LEU A 187 -1.80 3.20 -14.12
N LYS A 188 -1.41 4.29 -14.80
CA LYS A 188 -0.17 4.36 -15.56
C LYS A 188 1.07 4.40 -14.66
N SER A 189 1.06 5.14 -13.56
CA SER A 189 2.16 5.10 -12.59
C SER A 189 2.33 3.70 -12.00
N VAL A 190 1.23 3.06 -11.61
CA VAL A 190 1.27 1.70 -11.04
C VAL A 190 1.70 0.66 -12.08
N SER A 191 1.42 0.88 -13.37
CA SER A 191 1.80 -0.06 -14.44
C SER A 191 3.29 -0.04 -14.78
N LYS A 192 4.01 1.03 -14.40
CA LYS A 192 5.48 1.11 -14.51
C LYS A 192 6.18 0.18 -13.51
N LEU A 193 5.48 -0.20 -12.44
CA LEU A 193 5.96 -1.18 -11.48
C LEU A 193 5.98 -2.59 -12.10
N ASP A 194 6.99 -3.38 -11.75
CA ASP A 194 7.10 -4.77 -12.19
C ASP A 194 6.15 -5.69 -11.42
N ASN A 195 4.87 -5.54 -11.72
CA ASN A 195 3.77 -6.25 -11.04
C ASN A 195 3.91 -7.77 -11.13
N THR A 196 4.64 -8.30 -12.13
CA THR A 196 4.83 -9.76 -12.29
C THR A 196 5.70 -10.38 -11.20
N LEU A 197 6.61 -9.59 -10.61
CA LEU A 197 7.47 -10.06 -9.52
C LEU A 197 6.70 -10.22 -8.21
N LEU A 198 5.63 -9.44 -8.03
CA LEU A 198 4.78 -9.44 -6.83
C LEU A 198 3.79 -10.61 -6.88
N SER A 199 4.32 -11.83 -6.92
CA SER A 199 3.56 -13.07 -7.06
C SER A 199 2.69 -13.40 -5.84
N ASN A 200 2.97 -12.82 -4.67
CA ASN A 200 2.10 -12.91 -3.50
C ASN A 200 0.94 -11.89 -3.54
N GLY A 201 0.83 -11.10 -4.61
CA GLY A 201 -0.26 -10.18 -4.86
C GLY A 201 0.08 -8.73 -4.58
N THR A 202 -0.61 -7.85 -5.30
CA THR A 202 -0.56 -6.40 -5.13
C THR A 202 -1.93 -5.85 -4.79
N LEU A 203 -1.99 -4.61 -4.33
CA LEU A 203 -3.27 -3.93 -4.13
C LEU A 203 -3.20 -2.45 -4.52
N LEU A 204 -4.30 -1.99 -5.14
CA LEU A 204 -4.54 -0.60 -5.45
C LEU A 204 -5.92 -0.20 -4.93
N ASN A 205 -5.95 0.79 -4.04
CA ASN A 205 -7.19 1.40 -3.57
C ASN A 205 -7.53 2.62 -4.42
N VAL A 206 -8.76 2.67 -4.91
CA VAL A 206 -9.32 3.83 -5.62
C VAL A 206 -10.63 4.21 -4.95
N LYS A 207 -10.89 5.51 -4.76
CA LYS A 207 -12.17 6.00 -4.26
C LYS A 207 -12.83 6.90 -5.30
N PHE A 208 -14.09 6.66 -5.57
CA PHE A 208 -14.96 7.48 -6.42
C PHE A 208 -16.07 8.12 -5.57
N THR A 209 -16.57 9.27 -6.02
CA THR A 209 -17.85 9.79 -5.51
C THR A 209 -19.01 9.03 -6.19
N PRO A 210 -20.15 8.83 -5.51
CA PRO A 210 -21.31 8.17 -6.13
C PRO A 210 -21.77 8.85 -7.42
N ALA A 211 -21.74 10.18 -7.48
CA ALA A 211 -22.09 10.95 -8.68
C ALA A 211 -21.23 10.60 -9.91
N THR A 212 -19.97 10.19 -9.71
CA THR A 212 -19.08 9.78 -10.81
C THR A 212 -19.60 8.54 -11.54
N LEU A 213 -20.29 7.66 -10.83
CA LEU A 213 -20.74 6.35 -11.34
C LEU A 213 -22.25 6.30 -11.59
N GLU A 214 -22.93 7.44 -11.52
CA GLU A 214 -24.37 7.50 -11.70
C GLU A 214 -24.79 7.26 -13.16
N GLY A 215 -25.79 6.39 -13.34
CA GLY A 215 -26.38 6.07 -14.64
C GLY A 215 -25.47 5.30 -15.61
N GLU A 216 -26.03 5.00 -16.79
CA GLU A 216 -25.37 4.19 -17.82
C GLU A 216 -24.06 4.78 -18.36
N ALA A 217 -23.90 6.10 -18.30
CA ALA A 217 -22.68 6.77 -18.73
C ALA A 217 -21.54 6.57 -17.70
N GLY A 218 -21.83 6.71 -16.40
CA GLY A 218 -20.86 6.45 -15.33
C GLY A 218 -20.40 4.99 -15.31
N LEU A 219 -21.33 4.05 -15.47
CA LEU A 219 -21.01 2.62 -15.56
C LEU A 219 -20.14 2.28 -16.78
N ARG A 220 -20.41 2.90 -17.95
CA ARG A 220 -19.57 2.73 -19.14
C ARG A 220 -18.15 3.26 -18.92
N LYS A 221 -18.00 4.44 -18.31
CA LYS A 221 -16.68 4.98 -17.96
C LYS A 221 -15.90 4.06 -17.01
N LEU A 222 -16.57 3.48 -16.01
CA LEU A 222 -15.94 2.50 -15.12
C LEU A 222 -15.53 1.22 -15.88
N ALA A 223 -16.35 0.74 -16.81
CA ALA A 223 -16.01 -0.40 -17.64
C ALA A 223 -14.78 -0.12 -18.52
N ASP A 224 -14.69 1.06 -19.13
CA ASP A 224 -13.53 1.49 -19.91
C ASP A 224 -12.27 1.65 -19.03
N PHE A 225 -12.44 2.17 -17.81
CA PHE A 225 -11.38 2.25 -16.81
C PHE A 225 -10.85 0.86 -16.42
N LEU A 226 -11.72 -0.13 -16.21
CA LEU A 226 -11.35 -1.52 -15.93
C LEU A 226 -10.69 -2.21 -17.14
N ARG A 227 -11.10 -1.86 -18.36
CA ARG A 227 -10.41 -2.31 -19.58
C ARG A 227 -8.99 -1.77 -19.63
N ALA A 228 -8.78 -0.48 -19.32
CA ALA A 228 -7.46 0.11 -19.24
C ALA A 228 -6.59 -0.57 -18.17
N PHE A 229 -7.13 -0.80 -16.97
CA PHE A 229 -6.48 -1.58 -15.89
C PHE A 229 -5.99 -2.94 -16.39
N THR A 230 -6.83 -3.65 -17.14
CA THR A 230 -6.51 -4.98 -17.68
C THR A 230 -5.43 -4.90 -18.76
N GLN A 231 -5.53 -3.92 -19.68
CA GLN A 231 -4.53 -3.71 -20.73
C GLN A 231 -3.16 -3.31 -20.18
N LEU A 232 -3.14 -2.59 -19.05
CA LEU A 232 -1.95 -2.23 -18.29
C LEU A 232 -1.39 -3.39 -17.45
N LYS A 233 -2.01 -4.57 -17.50
CA LYS A 233 -1.56 -5.81 -16.81
C LYS A 233 -1.41 -5.65 -15.29
N LEU A 234 -2.26 -4.83 -14.71
CA LEU A 234 -2.34 -4.66 -13.26
C LEU A 234 -3.06 -5.86 -12.64
N GLN A 235 -2.63 -6.29 -11.45
CA GLN A 235 -3.13 -7.54 -10.85
C GLN A 235 -4.45 -7.34 -10.11
N HIS A 236 -4.58 -6.26 -9.34
CA HIS A 236 -5.74 -6.06 -8.47
C HIS A 236 -6.04 -4.58 -8.26
N ILE A 237 -7.33 -4.23 -8.28
CA ILE A 237 -7.86 -2.91 -7.97
C ILE A 237 -9.17 -3.08 -7.21
N GLN A 238 -9.43 -2.19 -6.26
CA GLN A 238 -10.68 -2.19 -5.49
C GLN A 238 -11.17 -0.76 -5.23
N PHE A 239 -12.48 -0.63 -5.07
CA PHE A 239 -13.15 0.66 -5.06
C PHE A 239 -13.89 0.93 -3.76
N ASN A 240 -13.77 2.15 -3.25
CA ASN A 240 -14.80 2.77 -2.43
C ASN A 240 -15.64 3.69 -3.32
N VAL A 241 -16.97 3.65 -3.18
CA VAL A 241 -17.89 4.56 -3.86
C VAL A 241 -18.73 5.25 -2.80
N VAL A 242 -18.18 6.32 -2.21
CA VAL A 242 -18.75 6.96 -1.02
C VAL A 242 -18.28 8.40 -0.91
N ASN A 243 -19.13 9.28 -0.40
CA ASN A 243 -18.79 10.67 -0.11
C ASN A 243 -18.05 10.80 1.22
N ALA A 244 -17.04 11.68 1.28
CA ALA A 244 -16.32 11.97 2.51
C ALA A 244 -17.25 12.52 3.61
N ASP A 245 -18.26 13.31 3.25
CA ASP A 245 -19.21 13.87 4.21
C ASP A 245 -20.09 12.79 4.84
N THR A 246 -20.53 11.79 4.07
CA THR A 246 -21.25 10.61 4.61
C THR A 246 -20.41 9.87 5.65
N LEU A 247 -19.11 9.70 5.40
CA LEU A 247 -18.20 9.07 6.35
C LEU A 247 -18.01 9.93 7.61
N ARG A 248 -17.87 11.25 7.48
CA ARG A 248 -17.77 12.17 8.63
C ARG A 248 -19.05 12.18 9.46
N GLU A 249 -20.21 12.15 8.82
CA GLU A 249 -21.51 12.02 9.50
C GLU A 249 -21.60 10.70 10.26
N ALA A 250 -21.12 9.60 9.65
CA ALA A 250 -21.08 8.28 10.30
C ALA A 250 -20.15 8.25 11.52
N GLN A 251 -19.08 9.06 11.56
CA GLN A 251 -18.27 9.22 12.78
C GLN A 251 -19.03 9.93 13.90
N GLN A 252 -19.90 10.89 13.56
CA GLN A 252 -20.66 11.68 14.53
C GLN A 252 -21.91 10.95 15.03
N ARG A 253 -22.55 10.16 14.17
CA ARG A 253 -23.82 9.48 14.43
C ARG A 253 -23.73 7.97 14.13
N PRO A 254 -22.83 7.21 14.77
CA PRO A 254 -22.54 5.82 14.37
C PRO A 254 -23.76 4.89 14.39
N GLN A 255 -24.74 5.14 15.26
CA GLN A 255 -25.98 4.33 15.33
C GLN A 255 -26.81 4.43 14.04
N ASP A 256 -26.85 5.60 13.40
CA ASP A 256 -27.60 5.84 12.15
C ASP A 256 -26.94 5.13 10.95
N TYR A 257 -25.65 4.77 11.06
CA TYR A 257 -24.83 4.20 9.99
C TYR A 257 -24.28 2.81 10.34
N ALA A 258 -24.94 2.06 11.23
CA ALA A 258 -24.49 0.75 11.68
C ALA A 258 -24.24 -0.25 10.52
N GLY A 259 -25.01 -0.14 9.43
CA GLY A 259 -24.85 -0.95 8.22
C GLY A 259 -23.91 -0.39 7.16
N LEU A 260 -23.23 0.74 7.40
CA LEU A 260 -22.35 1.36 6.42
C LEU A 260 -21.08 0.54 6.22
N VAL A 261 -20.93 -0.07 5.05
CA VAL A 261 -19.76 -0.87 4.68
C VAL A 261 -18.79 -0.03 3.85
N VAL A 262 -17.50 -0.11 4.18
CA VAL A 262 -16.40 0.52 3.43
C VAL A 262 -15.35 -0.52 3.06
N ARG A 263 -14.57 -0.21 2.01
CA ARG A 263 -13.38 -0.98 1.64
C ARG A 263 -12.17 -0.45 2.41
N VAL A 264 -11.42 -1.33 3.09
CA VAL A 264 -10.22 -0.96 3.86
C VAL A 264 -8.97 -1.14 2.99
N ALA A 265 -8.33 -2.30 3.00
CA ALA A 265 -7.38 -2.76 1.99
C ALA A 265 -7.45 -4.29 1.91
N GLY A 266 -8.01 -4.83 0.84
CA GLY A 266 -8.16 -6.28 0.62
C GLY A 266 -9.44 -6.87 1.22
N TYR A 267 -10.14 -6.12 2.08
CA TYR A 267 -11.41 -6.54 2.70
C TYR A 267 -12.36 -5.36 2.89
N SER A 268 -13.62 -5.68 3.18
CA SER A 268 -14.65 -4.70 3.54
C SER A 268 -15.03 -4.87 5.01
N ALA A 269 -15.43 -3.78 5.66
CA ALA A 269 -15.81 -3.77 7.08
C ALA A 269 -16.91 -2.74 7.34
N PHE A 270 -17.62 -2.89 8.46
CA PHE A 270 -18.53 -1.87 8.96
C PHE A 270 -17.73 -0.67 9.42
N PHE A 271 -18.00 0.49 8.83
CA PHE A 271 -17.22 1.72 9.06
C PHE A 271 -17.19 2.10 10.55
N VAL A 272 -18.32 1.95 11.24
CA VAL A 272 -18.48 2.33 12.64
C VAL A 272 -17.77 1.37 13.62
N GLU A 273 -17.35 0.19 13.16
CA GLU A 273 -16.57 -0.78 13.95
C GLU A 273 -15.05 -0.58 13.80
N LEU A 274 -14.62 0.29 12.87
CA LEU A 274 -13.22 0.60 12.66
C LEU A 274 -12.72 1.60 13.71
N SER A 275 -11.42 1.54 14.02
CA SER A 275 -10.78 2.56 14.86
C SER A 275 -10.83 3.92 14.18
N LYS A 276 -10.78 5.00 14.99
CA LYS A 276 -10.84 6.37 14.47
C LYS A 276 -9.73 6.67 13.48
N GLU A 277 -8.53 6.14 13.72
CA GLU A 277 -7.37 6.32 12.83
C GLU A 277 -7.61 5.71 11.44
N ILE A 278 -8.23 4.53 11.39
CA ILE A 278 -8.57 3.88 10.11
C ILE A 278 -9.72 4.60 9.42
N GLN A 279 -10.72 5.06 10.16
CA GLN A 279 -11.81 5.87 9.61
C GLN A 279 -11.27 7.16 8.98
N ASP A 280 -10.42 7.89 9.72
CA ASP A 280 -9.81 9.14 9.27
C ASP A 280 -8.91 8.89 8.04
N ASP A 281 -8.19 7.76 7.99
CA ASP A 281 -7.42 7.33 6.81
C ASP A 281 -8.31 7.20 5.57
N ILE A 282 -9.41 6.43 5.66
CA ILE A 282 -10.35 6.21 4.54
C ILE A 282 -11.00 7.52 4.06
N ILE A 283 -11.36 8.40 5.01
CA ILE A 283 -11.93 9.71 4.71
C ILE A 283 -10.95 10.55 3.89
N ARG A 284 -9.67 10.57 4.27
CA ARG A 284 -8.63 11.41 3.64
C ARG A 284 -8.17 10.93 2.27
N ARG A 285 -8.44 9.68 1.88
CA ARG A 285 -8.09 9.17 0.53
C ARG A 285 -8.69 10.06 -0.57
N THR A 286 -7.96 10.19 -1.68
CA THR A 286 -8.38 10.99 -2.83
C THR A 286 -9.67 10.44 -3.43
N ALA A 287 -10.63 11.33 -3.70
CA ALA A 287 -11.87 10.97 -4.39
C ALA A 287 -11.74 11.38 -5.87
N HIS A 288 -11.64 10.41 -6.75
CA HIS A 288 -11.52 10.63 -8.19
C HIS A 288 -12.86 10.87 -8.86
N GLN A 289 -12.78 11.48 -10.05
CA GLN A 289 -13.85 11.63 -11.02
C GLN A 289 -13.39 10.98 -12.34
N LEU A 290 -14.35 10.46 -13.12
CA LEU A 290 -14.16 9.80 -14.43
C LEU A 290 -14.82 10.61 -15.54
#